data_AF-A0AA38I8T2-F1
#
_entry.id   AF-A0AA38I8T2-F1
#
_cell.length_a   1.000
_cell.length_b   1.000
_cell.length_c   1.000
_cell.angle_alpha   90.00
_cell.angle_beta   90.00
_cell.angle_gamma   90.00
#
_symmetry.space_group_name_H-M   'P 1'
#
loop_
_entity.id
_entity.type
_entity.pdbx_description
1 polymer ?
#
loop_
_entity_poly.entity_id
_entity_poly.type
_entity_poly.pdbx_seq_one_letter_code
_entity_poly.pdbx_strand_id
1 'polypeptide(L)'
;MYDKTCLQNISETTASLNTDVQSLHVKVDSFMDNQSVAINSQLQTLKKELLDCLNTKFQEVKDSCSGNTGTVEFGNTKTLYAAVANNSKVASVMLLPKNQDQNILVTKTDVLQAVDPVTAGVTFSDTKSGKNGSLIIKCINQEDATKISNTATDKLSENYVVKELPKLKPRVRIVGFTFEDLYKNGTLSNYIVVQNKHLFPGSQDCDIINFTQIKSKRSNDNNENRNVIRDSNSNKKYQTKFQALIQVDNAAYKSILHSGHLIVGLDYCLAYDAVEVRRCFNCCGFNTYQNNVHSENQLVPGVHRNIL
;
A
#
# COMPACT_ATOMS: atom_id res chain seq x y z
N MET A 1 48.58 -71.72 -36.20
CA MET A 1 49.59 -70.65 -36.28
C MET A 1 48.95 -69.49 -37.02
N TYR A 2 48.68 -68.36 -36.37
CA TYR A 2 48.22 -67.16 -37.09
C TYR A 2 49.38 -66.61 -37.93
N ASP A 3 49.09 -66.26 -39.17
CA ASP A 3 50.04 -65.68 -40.11
C ASP A 3 50.56 -64.35 -39.55
N LYS A 4 51.89 -64.24 -39.35
CA LYS A 4 52.55 -63.04 -38.82
C LYS A 4 52.22 -61.79 -39.63
N THR A 5 51.98 -61.96 -40.93
CA THR A 5 51.60 -60.89 -41.86
C THR A 5 50.24 -60.28 -41.49
N CYS A 6 49.29 -61.09 -41.02
CA CYS A 6 47.97 -60.63 -40.62
C CYS A 6 48.03 -59.77 -39.34
N LEU A 7 48.83 -60.18 -38.35
CA LEU A 7 49.01 -59.43 -37.11
C LEU A 7 49.72 -58.08 -37.34
N GLN A 8 50.68 -58.04 -38.26
CA GLN A 8 51.37 -56.80 -38.63
C GLN A 8 50.42 -55.80 -39.31
N ASN A 9 49.61 -56.26 -40.27
CA ASN A 9 48.62 -55.39 -40.95
C ASN A 9 47.57 -54.84 -39.97
N ILE A 10 47.14 -55.64 -38.99
CA ILE A 10 46.21 -55.17 -37.94
C ILE A 10 46.88 -54.09 -37.09
N SER A 11 48.15 -54.30 -36.68
CA SER A 11 48.89 -53.32 -35.87
C SER A 11 49.13 -52.00 -36.61
N GLU A 12 49.41 -52.04 -37.91
CA GLU A 12 49.60 -50.83 -38.72
C GLU A 12 48.27 -50.09 -38.92
N THR A 13 47.18 -50.83 -39.14
CA THR A 13 45.83 -50.26 -39.26
C THR A 13 45.36 -49.61 -37.96
N THR A 14 45.60 -50.24 -36.80
CA THR A 14 45.22 -49.67 -35.49
C THR A 14 46.04 -48.43 -35.15
N ALA A 15 47.33 -48.40 -35.50
CA ALA A 15 48.18 -47.22 -35.33
C ALA A 15 47.72 -46.05 -36.20
N SER A 16 47.35 -46.31 -37.47
CA SER A 16 46.77 -45.30 -38.37
C SER A 16 45.46 -44.74 -37.81
N LEU A 17 44.53 -45.61 -37.41
CA LEU A 17 43.25 -45.20 -36.84
C LEU A 17 43.42 -44.38 -35.55
N ASN A 18 44.36 -44.76 -34.68
CA ASN A 18 44.62 -44.01 -33.46
C ASN A 18 45.16 -42.59 -33.76
N THR A 19 45.99 -42.45 -34.79
CA THR A 19 46.50 -41.15 -35.24
C THR A 19 45.37 -40.27 -35.78
N ASP A 20 44.46 -40.85 -36.57
CA ASP A 20 43.28 -40.13 -37.09
C ASP A 20 42.34 -39.67 -35.97
N VAL A 21 42.10 -40.53 -34.96
CA VAL A 21 41.28 -40.18 -33.78
C VAL A 21 41.92 -39.04 -32.98
N GLN A 22 43.24 -39.06 -32.78
CA GLN A 22 43.95 -37.97 -32.10
C GLN A 22 43.87 -36.66 -32.90
N SER A 23 44.02 -36.72 -34.23
CA SER A 23 43.87 -35.54 -35.09
C SER A 23 42.45 -34.97 -35.02
N LEU A 24 41.42 -35.83 -34.99
CA LEU A 24 40.04 -35.41 -34.84
C LEU A 24 39.79 -34.77 -33.46
N HIS A 25 40.36 -35.30 -32.39
CA HIS A 25 40.22 -34.74 -31.05
C HIS A 25 40.75 -33.31 -30.98
N VAL A 26 41.97 -33.07 -31.50
CA VAL A 26 42.56 -31.72 -31.58
C VAL A 26 41.69 -30.76 -32.40
N LYS A 27 41.11 -31.24 -33.51
CA LYS A 27 40.20 -30.41 -34.33
C LYS A 27 38.93 -30.04 -33.56
N VAL A 28 38.33 -30.99 -32.84
CA VAL A 28 37.13 -30.75 -32.02
C VAL A 28 37.42 -29.75 -30.91
N ASP A 29 38.53 -29.91 -30.19
CA ASP A 29 38.92 -28.99 -29.11
C ASP A 29 39.14 -27.57 -29.65
N SER A 30 39.88 -27.44 -30.76
CA SER A 30 40.08 -26.14 -31.41
C SER A 30 38.78 -25.49 -31.88
N PHE A 31 37.81 -26.30 -32.33
CA PHE A 31 36.49 -25.80 -32.73
C PHE A 31 35.69 -25.30 -31.51
N MET A 32 35.71 -26.06 -30.41
CA MET A 32 35.01 -25.68 -29.17
C MET A 32 35.60 -24.41 -28.55
N ASP A 33 36.93 -24.26 -28.55
CA ASP A 33 37.60 -23.05 -28.07
C ASP A 33 37.23 -21.84 -28.92
N ASN A 34 37.25 -21.98 -30.26
CA ASN A 34 36.84 -20.90 -31.17
C ASN A 34 35.37 -20.48 -30.95
N GLN A 35 34.47 -21.44 -30.75
CA GLN A 35 33.06 -21.14 -30.45
C GLN A 35 32.90 -20.45 -29.10
N SER A 36 33.62 -20.91 -28.07
CA SER A 36 33.61 -20.30 -26.73
C SER A 36 34.07 -18.83 -26.77
N VAL A 37 35.15 -18.54 -27.51
CA VAL A 37 35.65 -17.18 -27.69
C VAL A 37 34.61 -16.31 -28.43
N ALA A 38 34.00 -16.83 -29.49
CA ALA A 38 32.98 -16.12 -30.25
C ALA A 38 31.76 -15.77 -29.40
N ILE A 39 31.20 -16.73 -28.65
CA ILE A 39 30.05 -16.52 -27.76
C ILE A 39 30.38 -15.49 -26.67
N ASN A 40 31.55 -15.60 -26.03
CA ASN A 40 31.95 -14.64 -25.00
C ASN A 40 32.09 -13.22 -25.56
N SER A 41 32.62 -13.07 -26.77
CA SER A 41 32.73 -11.76 -27.43
C SER A 41 31.35 -11.15 -27.69
N GLN A 42 30.39 -11.94 -28.16
CA GLN A 42 29.01 -11.49 -28.40
C GLN A 42 28.30 -11.09 -27.10
N LEU A 43 28.48 -11.86 -26.02
CA LEU A 43 27.93 -11.55 -24.70
C LEU A 43 28.45 -10.22 -24.14
N GLN A 44 29.75 -9.94 -24.31
CA GLN A 44 30.33 -8.67 -23.86
C GLN A 44 29.79 -7.47 -24.67
N THR A 45 29.64 -7.63 -25.98
CA THR A 45 29.03 -6.60 -26.84
C THR A 45 27.60 -6.31 -26.42
N LEU A 46 26.78 -7.35 -26.26
CA LEU A 46 25.37 -7.19 -25.88
C LEU A 46 25.22 -6.58 -24.48
N LYS A 47 26.09 -6.95 -23.54
CA LYS A 47 26.13 -6.34 -22.20
C LYS A 47 26.43 -4.85 -22.27
N LYS A 48 27.38 -4.44 -23.12
CA LYS A 48 27.76 -3.03 -23.28
C LYS A 48 26.61 -2.23 -23.91
N GLU A 49 26.01 -2.73 -24.99
CA GLU A 49 24.87 -2.09 -25.66
C GLU A 49 23.69 -1.88 -24.71
N LEU A 50 23.39 -2.86 -23.86
CA LEU A 50 22.30 -2.78 -22.90
C LEU A 50 22.59 -1.74 -21.81
N LEU A 51 23.84 -1.64 -21.35
CA LEU A 51 24.26 -0.64 -20.37
C LEU A 51 24.21 0.78 -20.94
N ASP A 52 24.67 0.97 -22.18
CA ASP A 52 24.64 2.26 -22.87
C ASP A 52 23.18 2.70 -23.14
N CYS A 53 22.30 1.76 -23.51
CA CYS A 53 20.87 2.01 -23.68
C CYS A 53 20.20 2.45 -22.37
N LEU A 54 20.47 1.74 -21.26
CA LEU A 54 19.94 2.09 -19.95
C LEU A 54 20.42 3.49 -19.50
N ASN A 55 21.72 3.78 -19.64
CA ASN A 55 22.27 5.08 -19.28
C ASN A 55 21.64 6.22 -20.09
N THR A 56 21.42 5.99 -21.39
CA THR A 56 20.75 6.97 -22.26
C THR A 56 19.32 7.23 -21.79
N LYS A 57 18.55 6.17 -21.48
CA LYS A 57 17.18 6.32 -20.97
C LYS A 57 17.13 7.01 -19.60
N PHE A 58 18.08 6.71 -18.71
CA PHE A 58 18.19 7.42 -17.44
C PHE A 58 18.48 8.91 -17.64
N GLN A 59 19.35 9.24 -18.60
CA GLN A 59 19.69 10.62 -18.89
C GLN A 59 18.51 11.37 -19.55
N GLU A 60 17.78 10.75 -20.47
CA GLU A 60 16.54 11.29 -21.04
C GLU A 60 15.50 11.62 -19.97
N VAL A 61 15.32 10.74 -18.97
CA VAL A 61 14.42 10.97 -17.83
C VAL A 61 14.94 12.11 -16.95
N LYS A 62 16.24 12.13 -16.67
CA LYS A 62 16.88 13.18 -15.86
C LYS A 62 16.72 14.55 -16.52
N ASP A 63 16.95 14.65 -17.82
CA ASP A 63 16.85 15.90 -18.58
C ASP A 63 15.39 16.34 -18.69
N SER A 64 14.44 15.40 -18.84
CA SER A 64 13.00 15.66 -18.76
C SER A 64 12.55 16.18 -17.39
N CYS A 65 13.25 15.80 -16.32
CA CYS A 65 12.98 16.28 -14.96
C CYS A 65 13.77 17.55 -14.58
N SER A 66 14.76 17.98 -15.37
CA SER A 66 15.64 19.12 -15.07
C SER A 66 15.26 20.42 -15.80
N GLY A 67 14.19 20.40 -16.59
CA GLY A 67 13.60 21.61 -17.16
C GLY A 67 12.87 22.45 -16.11
N ASN A 68 13.37 23.67 -15.88
CA ASN A 68 12.82 24.76 -15.06
C ASN A 68 12.97 24.67 -13.53
N THR A 69 14.19 24.96 -13.06
CA THR A 69 14.40 25.75 -11.83
C THR A 69 14.17 27.24 -12.11
N GLY A 70 13.01 27.58 -12.68
CA GLY A 70 12.42 28.89 -12.46
C GLY A 70 11.75 28.84 -11.10
N THR A 71 11.96 29.86 -10.28
CA THR A 71 11.18 30.11 -9.06
C THR A 71 9.72 30.33 -9.44
N VAL A 72 9.03 29.23 -9.73
CA VAL A 72 7.58 29.16 -9.73
C VAL A 72 7.24 28.92 -8.28
N GLU A 73 6.60 29.89 -7.65
CA GLU A 73 5.85 29.67 -6.41
C GLU A 73 4.86 28.53 -6.69
N PHE A 74 5.27 27.30 -6.36
CA PHE A 74 4.41 26.13 -6.44
C PHE A 74 3.34 26.30 -5.37
N GLY A 75 2.21 26.87 -5.79
CA GLY A 75 0.98 26.81 -5.04
C GLY A 75 0.71 25.36 -4.65
N ASN A 76 0.67 25.13 -3.33
CA ASN A 76 0.17 23.93 -2.66
C ASN A 76 0.55 22.60 -3.33
N THR A 77 1.79 22.13 -3.13
CA THR A 77 2.07 20.70 -3.22
C THR A 77 1.08 19.97 -2.31
N LYS A 78 0.13 19.21 -2.88
CA LYS A 78 -0.77 18.35 -2.12
C LYS A 78 0.11 17.45 -1.25
N THR A 79 0.18 17.74 0.04
CA THR A 79 0.90 16.92 1.00
C THR A 79 0.32 15.51 0.97
N LEU A 80 1.15 14.53 0.60
CA LEU A 80 0.79 13.11 0.66
C LEU A 80 0.29 12.78 2.07
N TYR A 81 -0.73 11.92 2.19
CA TYR A 81 -1.27 11.59 3.50
C TYR A 81 -0.20 10.98 4.42
N ALA A 82 0.77 10.24 3.88
CA ALA A 82 1.91 9.79 4.68
C ALA A 82 2.70 10.94 5.32
N ALA A 83 2.87 12.09 4.68
CA ALA A 83 3.55 13.22 5.31
C ALA A 83 2.77 13.72 6.53
N VAL A 84 1.43 13.78 6.43
CA VAL A 84 0.54 14.16 7.53
C VAL A 84 0.49 13.09 8.63
N ALA A 85 0.35 11.81 8.26
CA ALA A 85 0.33 10.67 9.19
C ALA A 85 1.68 10.50 9.90
N ASN A 86 2.81 10.77 9.22
CA ASN A 86 4.14 10.77 9.81
C ASN A 86 4.36 11.93 10.78
N ASN A 87 3.68 13.06 10.60
CA ASN A 87 3.69 14.17 11.56
C ASN A 87 2.72 13.92 12.73
N SER A 88 1.72 13.05 12.55
CA SER A 88 0.79 12.58 13.57
C SER A 88 1.35 11.42 14.42
N LYS A 89 2.66 11.35 14.62
CA LYS A 89 3.33 10.27 15.40
C LYS A 89 2.93 10.22 16.89
N VAL A 90 2.22 11.23 17.36
CA VAL A 90 2.08 11.57 18.76
C VAL A 90 0.79 10.95 19.29
N ALA A 91 0.91 9.95 20.18
CA ALA A 91 -0.25 9.39 20.88
C ALA A 91 -0.97 10.53 21.61
N SER A 92 -2.31 10.56 21.57
CA SER A 92 -3.03 11.73 22.07
C SER A 92 -4.19 11.32 22.96
N VAL A 93 -4.49 12.13 23.97
CA VAL A 93 -5.65 11.96 24.85
C VAL A 93 -6.57 13.15 24.64
N MET A 94 -7.86 12.88 24.46
CA MET A 94 -8.90 13.88 24.32
C MET A 94 -9.76 13.88 25.58
N LEU A 95 -9.92 15.06 26.18
CA LEU A 95 -10.86 15.31 27.26
C LEU A 95 -12.02 16.13 26.71
N LEU A 96 -13.22 15.55 26.77
CA LEU A 96 -14.46 16.19 26.35
C LEU A 96 -15.28 16.54 27.60
N PRO A 97 -15.50 17.83 27.92
CA PRO A 97 -16.41 18.20 28.99
C PRO A 97 -17.82 17.65 28.70
N LYS A 98 -18.49 17.12 29.73
CA LYS A 98 -19.89 16.72 29.60
C LYS A 98 -20.80 17.94 29.41
N ASN A 99 -20.42 19.08 29.98
CA ASN A 99 -21.06 20.37 29.72
C ASN A 99 -20.46 21.02 28.45
N GLN A 100 -21.24 21.07 27.38
CA GLN A 100 -20.76 21.54 26.07
C GLN A 100 -20.54 23.04 25.97
N ASP A 101 -21.09 23.83 26.90
CA ASP A 101 -20.93 25.30 26.94
C ASP A 101 -19.68 25.73 27.71
N GLN A 102 -18.91 24.77 28.23
CA GLN A 102 -17.75 25.04 29.05
C GLN A 102 -16.63 25.74 28.26
N ASN A 103 -16.01 26.75 28.88
CA ASN A 103 -14.84 27.41 28.33
C ASN A 103 -13.59 26.52 28.45
N ILE A 104 -12.76 26.50 27.42
CA ILE A 104 -11.51 25.73 27.38
C ILE A 104 -10.53 26.07 28.52
N LEU A 105 -10.55 27.30 29.03
CA LEU A 105 -9.68 27.72 30.14
C LEU A 105 -10.00 26.96 31.43
N VAL A 106 -11.29 26.68 31.67
CA VAL A 106 -11.72 25.86 32.82
C VAL A 106 -11.18 24.45 32.66
N THR A 107 -11.38 23.84 31.48
CA THR A 107 -10.85 22.51 31.17
C THR A 107 -9.34 22.41 31.37
N LYS A 108 -8.57 23.41 30.92
CA LYS A 108 -7.11 23.43 31.12
C LYS A 108 -6.74 23.51 32.59
N THR A 109 -7.46 24.30 33.37
CA THR A 109 -7.21 24.48 34.81
C THR A 109 -7.51 23.18 35.56
N ASP A 110 -8.66 22.56 35.30
CA ASP A 110 -9.07 21.30 35.92
C ASP A 110 -8.09 20.17 35.59
N VAL A 111 -7.63 20.11 34.33
CA VAL A 111 -6.64 19.12 33.90
C VAL A 111 -5.29 19.34 34.58
N LEU A 112 -4.80 20.58 34.70
CA LEU A 112 -3.53 20.87 35.38
C LEU A 112 -3.60 20.55 36.89
N GLN A 113 -4.77 20.76 37.51
CA GLN A 113 -4.96 20.45 38.93
C GLN A 113 -5.08 18.94 39.18
N ALA A 114 -5.74 18.21 38.29
CA ALA A 114 -5.93 16.77 38.43
C ALA A 114 -4.70 15.96 37.98
N VAL A 115 -4.08 16.37 36.87
CA VAL A 115 -2.96 15.68 36.22
C VAL A 115 -1.74 16.58 36.26
N ASP A 116 -0.97 16.47 37.35
CA ASP A 116 0.34 17.10 37.42
C ASP A 116 1.36 16.25 36.61
N PRO A 117 1.94 16.80 35.53
CA PRO A 117 2.83 16.07 34.63
C PRO A 117 4.12 15.61 35.31
N VAL A 118 4.58 16.35 36.31
CA VAL A 118 5.86 16.08 37.00
C VAL A 118 5.71 14.88 37.92
N THR A 119 4.67 14.86 38.76
CA THR A 119 4.41 13.75 39.69
C THR A 119 3.94 12.48 38.98
N ALA A 120 3.19 12.61 37.88
CA ALA A 120 2.78 11.46 37.07
C ALA A 120 3.91 10.93 36.15
N GLY A 121 5.05 11.64 36.07
CA GLY A 121 6.21 11.23 35.25
C GLY A 121 5.89 11.15 33.77
N VAL A 122 5.08 12.09 33.26
CA VAL A 122 4.55 12.04 31.89
C VAL A 122 4.99 13.25 31.08
N THR A 123 5.32 13.02 29.81
CA THR A 123 5.73 14.09 28.89
C THR A 123 4.72 14.27 27.76
N PHE A 124 4.20 15.49 27.64
CA PHE A 124 3.39 15.89 26.49
C PHE A 124 4.15 16.87 25.60
N SER A 125 3.96 16.75 24.29
CA SER A 125 4.60 17.61 23.30
C SER A 125 3.87 18.93 23.12
N ASP A 126 2.54 18.91 23.18
CA ASP A 126 1.69 20.05 22.82
C ASP A 126 0.24 19.83 23.30
N THR A 127 -0.53 20.90 23.44
CA THR A 127 -1.96 20.84 23.76
C THR A 127 -2.76 21.65 22.76
N LYS A 128 -3.87 21.08 22.29
CA LYS A 128 -4.76 21.72 21.32
C LYS A 128 -6.16 21.88 21.87
N SER A 129 -6.66 23.10 21.81
CA SER A 129 -8.05 23.43 22.10
C SER A 129 -8.97 22.92 20.97
N GLY A 130 -10.01 22.19 21.34
CA GLY A 130 -11.08 21.75 20.45
C GLY A 130 -12.37 22.57 20.65
N LYS A 131 -13.45 22.12 19.99
CA LYS A 131 -14.78 22.72 20.15
C LYS A 131 -15.39 22.31 21.48
N ASN A 132 -16.36 23.09 21.99
CA ASN A 132 -17.13 22.78 23.20
C ASN A 132 -16.24 22.53 24.44
N GLY A 133 -15.23 23.38 24.62
CA GLY A 133 -14.31 23.30 25.76
C GLY A 133 -13.38 22.08 25.76
N SER A 134 -13.33 21.28 24.69
CA SER A 134 -12.51 20.07 24.64
C SER A 134 -11.01 20.35 24.56
N LEU A 135 -10.22 19.51 25.22
CA LEU A 135 -8.77 19.61 25.25
C LEU A 135 -8.15 18.34 24.68
N ILE A 136 -7.23 18.48 23.72
CA ILE A 136 -6.44 17.39 23.16
C ILE A 136 -5.01 17.55 23.64
N ILE A 137 -4.50 16.56 24.36
CA ILE A 137 -3.13 16.52 24.86
C ILE A 137 -2.35 15.56 23.97
N LYS A 138 -1.31 16.07 23.32
CA LYS A 138 -0.42 15.26 22.47
C LYS A 138 0.75 14.77 23.31
N CYS A 139 0.91 13.46 23.44
CA CYS A 139 1.91 12.77 24.25
C CYS A 139 3.02 12.18 23.38
N ILE A 140 4.28 12.30 23.80
CA ILE A 140 5.43 11.88 22.99
C ILE A 140 5.32 10.40 22.62
N ASN A 141 4.89 9.56 23.58
CA ASN A 141 4.78 8.11 23.43
C ASN A 141 3.37 7.60 23.82
N GLN A 142 3.03 6.37 23.40
CA GLN A 142 1.74 5.74 23.71
C GLN A 142 1.59 5.43 25.21
N GLU A 143 2.68 5.03 25.88
CA GLU A 143 2.67 4.75 27.32
C GLU A 143 2.25 5.97 28.14
N ASP A 144 2.78 7.14 27.77
CA ASP A 144 2.46 8.43 28.37
C ASP A 144 0.98 8.80 28.15
N ALA A 145 0.46 8.57 26.95
CA ALA A 145 -0.96 8.75 26.65
C ALA A 145 -1.85 7.86 27.53
N THR A 146 -1.47 6.59 27.73
CA THR A 146 -2.23 5.68 28.59
C THR A 146 -2.17 6.07 30.06
N LYS A 147 -1.02 6.53 30.57
CA LYS A 147 -0.91 7.05 31.95
C LYS A 147 -1.80 8.27 32.17
N ILE A 148 -1.81 9.23 31.23
CA ILE A 148 -2.66 10.42 31.30
C ILE A 148 -4.13 10.02 31.20
N SER A 149 -4.48 9.12 30.28
CA SER A 149 -5.84 8.62 30.11
C SER A 149 -6.37 8.00 31.38
N ASN A 150 -5.61 7.10 32.02
CA ASN A 150 -5.99 6.46 33.27
C ASN A 150 -6.13 7.50 34.39
N THR A 151 -5.12 8.34 34.60
CA THR A 151 -5.14 9.36 35.67
C THR A 151 -6.29 10.36 35.50
N ALA A 152 -6.55 10.80 34.27
CA ALA A 152 -7.66 11.69 33.96
C ALA A 152 -9.00 10.98 34.10
N THR A 153 -9.10 9.70 33.74
CA THR A 153 -10.33 8.92 33.94
C THR A 153 -10.61 8.77 35.43
N ASP A 154 -9.60 8.47 36.25
CA ASP A 154 -9.77 8.29 37.69
C ASP A 154 -10.20 9.58 38.41
N LYS A 155 -9.65 10.73 38.00
CA LYS A 155 -9.88 12.02 38.70
C LYS A 155 -10.95 12.91 38.08
N LEU A 156 -11.22 12.78 36.77
CA LEU A 156 -12.06 13.72 36.01
C LEU A 156 -13.25 13.06 35.30
N SER A 157 -13.45 11.74 35.39
CA SER A 157 -14.55 11.03 34.70
C SER A 157 -15.96 11.49 35.08
N GLU A 158 -16.11 12.14 36.23
CA GLU A 158 -17.40 12.68 36.68
C GLU A 158 -17.87 13.81 35.74
N ASN A 159 -16.97 14.74 35.39
CA ASN A 159 -17.28 15.92 34.59
C ASN A 159 -16.83 15.82 33.13
N TYR A 160 -15.98 14.86 32.81
CA TYR A 160 -15.35 14.72 31.50
C TYR A 160 -15.46 13.29 30.95
N VAL A 161 -15.48 13.19 29.63
CA VAL A 161 -15.28 11.94 28.90
C VAL A 161 -13.85 11.94 28.37
N VAL A 162 -13.03 11.03 28.88
CA VAL A 162 -11.63 10.86 28.48
C VAL A 162 -11.57 9.79 27.39
N LYS A 163 -10.87 10.10 26.28
CA LYS A 163 -10.70 9.18 25.15
C LYS A 163 -9.24 9.17 24.70
N GLU A 164 -8.64 7.99 24.63
CA GLU A 164 -7.39 7.81 23.90
C GLU A 164 -7.65 7.88 22.39
N LEU A 165 -6.88 8.71 21.71
CA LEU A 165 -6.94 8.85 20.26
C LEU A 165 -5.88 7.95 19.63
N PRO A 166 -6.29 6.96 18.82
CA PRO A 166 -5.34 6.11 18.15
C PRO A 166 -4.53 6.91 17.14
N LYS A 167 -3.27 6.52 17.00
CA LYS A 167 -2.35 7.04 16.00
C LYS A 167 -2.99 6.98 14.61
N LEU A 168 -2.88 8.08 13.86
CA LEU A 168 -3.29 8.09 12.46
C LEU A 168 -2.37 7.16 11.68
N LYS A 169 -2.94 6.09 11.12
CA LYS A 169 -2.24 5.28 10.13
C LYS A 169 -2.61 5.76 8.71
N PRO A 170 -1.67 5.70 7.76
CA PRO A 170 -1.91 6.14 6.40
C PRO A 170 -2.95 5.30 5.65
N ARG A 171 -3.51 5.89 4.59
CA ARG A 171 -4.70 5.36 3.91
C ARG A 171 -4.48 5.23 2.42
N VAL A 172 -4.93 4.11 1.88
CA VAL A 172 -4.87 3.81 0.46
C VAL A 172 -6.27 3.50 -0.04
N ARG A 173 -6.62 4.07 -1.20
CA ARG A 173 -7.84 3.71 -1.91
C ARG A 173 -7.50 2.64 -2.94
N ILE A 174 -8.17 1.50 -2.84
CA ILE A 174 -8.08 0.38 -3.77
C ILE A 174 -9.30 0.40 -4.68
N VAL A 175 -9.11 0.27 -5.98
CA VAL A 175 -10.19 0.35 -6.98
C VAL A 175 -10.08 -0.82 -7.96
N GLY A 176 -11.21 -1.46 -8.28
CA GLY A 176 -11.33 -2.32 -9.46
C GLY A 176 -11.43 -3.83 -9.20
N PHE A 177 -11.63 -4.27 -7.96
CA PHE A 177 -11.92 -5.68 -7.65
C PHE A 177 -13.42 -6.00 -7.78
N THR A 178 -13.75 -7.28 -7.96
CA THR A 178 -15.11 -7.78 -8.29
C THR A 178 -15.77 -8.57 -7.16
N PHE A 179 -14.99 -8.99 -6.16
CA PHE A 179 -15.43 -9.92 -5.14
C PHE A 179 -16.03 -9.20 -3.92
N GLU A 180 -17.35 -9.00 -3.92
CA GLU A 180 -18.08 -8.42 -2.78
C GLU A 180 -18.04 -9.33 -1.54
N ASP A 181 -18.09 -10.64 -1.76
CA ASP A 181 -18.21 -11.63 -0.69
C ASP A 181 -17.00 -11.65 0.24
N LEU A 182 -15.82 -11.25 -0.26
CA LEU A 182 -14.62 -11.11 0.56
C LEU A 182 -14.82 -10.07 1.67
N TYR A 183 -15.54 -8.98 1.38
CA TYR A 183 -15.87 -7.96 2.38
C TYR A 183 -16.97 -8.45 3.34
N LYS A 184 -18.05 -9.03 2.82
CA LYS A 184 -19.17 -9.54 3.63
C LYS A 184 -18.72 -10.59 4.65
N ASN A 185 -17.76 -11.42 4.27
CA ASN A 185 -17.22 -12.46 5.12
C ASN A 185 -16.10 -11.97 6.05
N GLY A 186 -15.75 -10.67 6.02
CA GLY A 186 -14.68 -10.11 6.83
C GLY A 186 -13.26 -10.59 6.49
N THR A 187 -13.07 -11.21 5.31
CA THR A 187 -11.79 -11.84 4.93
C THR A 187 -10.92 -10.96 4.01
N LEU A 188 -11.48 -9.87 3.47
CA LEU A 188 -10.81 -9.01 2.50
C LEU A 188 -9.44 -8.49 2.99
N SER A 189 -9.31 -8.06 4.25
CA SER A 189 -8.03 -7.61 4.81
C SER A 189 -6.97 -8.70 4.75
N ASN A 190 -7.31 -9.91 5.18
CA ASN A 190 -6.39 -11.05 5.16
C ASN A 190 -6.00 -11.42 3.74
N TYR A 191 -6.94 -11.39 2.78
CA TYR A 191 -6.64 -11.62 1.37
C TYR A 191 -5.62 -10.62 0.82
N ILE A 192 -5.84 -9.33 1.08
CA ILE A 192 -4.92 -8.27 0.64
C ILE A 192 -3.52 -8.53 1.18
N VAL A 193 -3.38 -8.80 2.48
CA VAL A 193 -2.07 -9.01 3.11
C VAL A 193 -1.41 -10.29 2.60
N VAL A 194 -2.14 -11.41 2.53
CA VAL A 194 -1.57 -12.71 2.15
C VAL A 194 -1.14 -12.76 0.69
N GLN A 195 -1.91 -12.15 -0.22
CA GLN A 195 -1.58 -12.14 -1.64
C GLN A 195 -0.49 -11.12 -1.99
N ASN A 196 -0.31 -10.09 -1.16
CA ASN A 196 0.63 -9.00 -1.41
C ASN A 196 1.73 -8.91 -0.34
N LYS A 197 2.20 -10.04 0.21
CA LYS A 197 3.20 -10.07 1.31
C LYS A 197 4.41 -9.17 1.09
N HIS A 198 4.89 -9.07 -0.16
CA HIS A 198 6.04 -8.23 -0.52
C HIS A 198 5.77 -6.72 -0.35
N LEU A 199 4.50 -6.30 -0.34
CA LEU A 199 4.07 -4.92 -0.08
C LEU A 199 3.83 -4.63 1.40
N PHE A 200 3.93 -5.63 2.29
CA PHE A 200 3.71 -5.49 3.74
C PHE A 200 4.97 -5.88 4.53
N PRO A 201 6.04 -5.07 4.49
CA PRO A 201 7.28 -5.37 5.20
C PRO A 201 7.09 -5.20 6.71
N GLY A 202 7.02 -6.32 7.43
CA GLY A 202 7.06 -6.37 8.90
C GLY A 202 5.70 -6.38 9.59
N SER A 203 4.81 -5.44 9.26
CA SER A 203 3.45 -5.36 9.82
C SER A 203 2.41 -5.88 8.82
N GLN A 204 1.49 -6.73 9.31
CA GLN A 204 0.34 -7.23 8.57
C GLN A 204 -0.93 -6.40 8.85
N ASP A 205 -0.76 -5.15 9.28
CA ASP A 205 -1.87 -4.29 9.66
C ASP A 205 -2.59 -3.77 8.40
N CYS A 206 -3.83 -4.21 8.20
CA CYS A 206 -4.69 -3.72 7.13
C CYS A 206 -6.15 -3.67 7.61
N ASP A 207 -6.63 -2.47 7.92
CA ASP A 207 -8.01 -2.24 8.36
C ASP A 207 -8.83 -1.65 7.21
N ILE A 208 -10.01 -2.21 6.94
CA ILE A 208 -10.92 -1.67 5.92
C ILE A 208 -11.79 -0.60 6.56
N ILE A 209 -11.64 0.65 6.14
CA ILE A 209 -12.40 1.79 6.65
C ILE A 209 -13.73 1.95 5.92
N ASN A 210 -13.72 1.74 4.60
CA ASN A 210 -14.91 1.93 3.77
C ASN A 210 -14.87 0.98 2.58
N PHE A 211 -16.05 0.53 2.16
CA PHE A 211 -16.26 -0.34 1.03
C PHE A 211 -17.46 0.16 0.22
N THR A 212 -17.27 0.40 -1.07
CA THR A 212 -18.35 0.90 -1.93
C THR A 212 -18.31 0.31 -3.32
N GLN A 213 -19.48 0.10 -3.91
CA GLN A 213 -19.62 -0.27 -5.31
C GLN A 213 -19.31 0.94 -6.22
N ILE A 214 -18.54 0.70 -7.28
CA ILE A 214 -18.27 1.70 -8.32
C ILE A 214 -19.45 1.71 -9.28
N LYS A 215 -20.15 2.84 -9.36
CA LYS A 215 -21.21 3.03 -10.35
C LYS A 215 -20.55 3.19 -11.72
N SER A 216 -20.79 2.25 -12.63
CA SER A 216 -20.40 2.44 -14.04
C SER A 216 -21.12 3.67 -14.58
N LYS A 217 -20.38 4.62 -15.16
CA LYS A 217 -21.01 5.62 -16.02
C LYS A 217 -21.63 4.85 -17.19
N ARG A 218 -22.97 4.83 -17.28
CA ARG A 218 -23.61 4.46 -18.55
C ARG A 218 -23.10 5.48 -19.57
N SER A 219 -22.46 5.03 -20.66
CA SER A 219 -22.24 5.93 -21.78
C SER A 219 -23.62 6.43 -22.20
N ASN A 220 -23.80 7.75 -22.18
CA ASN A 220 -25.00 8.37 -22.72
C ASN A 220 -24.81 8.42 -24.23
N ASP A 221 -24.66 7.25 -24.86
CA ASP A 221 -24.63 7.14 -26.31
C ASP A 221 -26.08 7.20 -26.80
N ASN A 222 -26.58 8.44 -26.90
CA ASN A 222 -27.72 8.75 -27.75
C ASN A 222 -27.27 8.53 -29.21
N ASN A 223 -27.27 7.28 -29.66
CA ASN A 223 -27.12 6.97 -31.07
C ASN A 223 -28.23 5.99 -31.48
N GLU A 224 -29.44 6.53 -31.56
CA GLU A 224 -30.55 5.97 -32.34
C GLU A 224 -30.14 5.91 -33.81
N ASN A 225 -29.43 4.85 -34.22
CA ASN A 225 -29.47 4.25 -35.58
C ASN A 225 -28.26 3.37 -35.88
N ARG A 226 -28.05 2.32 -35.08
CA ARG A 226 -27.42 1.11 -35.62
C ARG A 226 -28.18 -0.12 -35.18
N ASN A 227 -29.06 -0.58 -36.08
CA ASN A 227 -29.41 -1.99 -36.21
C ASN A 227 -28.15 -2.78 -36.59
N VAL A 228 -27.24 -2.97 -35.64
CA VAL A 228 -26.31 -4.09 -35.68
C VAL A 228 -27.02 -5.23 -34.98
N ILE A 229 -27.20 -6.31 -35.74
CA ILE A 229 -27.67 -7.62 -35.31
C ILE A 229 -27.20 -7.89 -33.88
N ARG A 230 -28.16 -7.97 -32.97
CA ARG A 230 -27.92 -8.38 -31.59
C ARG A 230 -27.45 -9.83 -31.65
N ASP A 231 -26.14 -10.03 -31.67
CA ASP A 231 -25.56 -11.27 -31.20
C ASP A 231 -25.91 -11.39 -29.72
N SER A 232 -26.97 -12.15 -29.46
CA SER A 232 -27.49 -12.56 -28.14
C SER A 232 -26.50 -13.40 -27.32
N ASN A 233 -25.20 -13.35 -27.64
CA ASN A 233 -24.15 -14.20 -27.08
C ASN A 233 -22.99 -13.43 -26.44
N SER A 234 -23.09 -12.11 -26.26
CA SER A 234 -22.15 -11.39 -25.40
C SER A 234 -22.64 -11.41 -23.94
N ASN A 235 -22.46 -12.57 -23.30
CA ASN A 235 -22.46 -12.75 -21.84
C ASN A 235 -21.30 -11.98 -21.15
N LYS A 236 -20.96 -10.77 -21.60
CA LYS A 236 -20.14 -9.83 -20.83
C LYS A 236 -21.04 -9.22 -19.76
N LYS A 237 -21.36 -10.03 -18.74
CA LYS A 237 -21.78 -9.53 -17.44
C LYS A 237 -20.76 -8.45 -17.08
N TYR A 238 -21.16 -7.18 -17.11
CA TYR A 238 -20.35 -6.11 -16.51
C TYR A 238 -20.16 -6.53 -15.06
N GLN A 239 -19.00 -7.10 -14.75
CA GLN A 239 -18.71 -7.51 -13.38
C GLN A 239 -18.69 -6.23 -12.57
N THR A 240 -19.62 -6.15 -11.62
CA THR A 240 -19.70 -5.05 -10.67
C THR A 240 -18.32 -4.85 -10.05
N LYS A 241 -17.76 -3.66 -10.23
CA LYS A 241 -16.48 -3.28 -9.63
C LYS A 241 -16.71 -2.58 -8.30
N PHE A 242 -15.79 -2.79 -7.38
CA PHE A 242 -15.81 -2.23 -6.04
C PHE A 242 -14.54 -1.44 -5.77
N GLN A 243 -14.62 -0.56 -4.78
CA GLN A 243 -13.49 0.15 -4.22
C GLN A 243 -13.52 0.03 -2.70
N ALA A 244 -12.32 0.00 -2.10
CA ALA A 244 -12.13 -0.01 -0.67
C ALA A 244 -11.18 1.11 -0.26
N LEU A 245 -11.44 1.72 0.89
CA LEU A 245 -10.48 2.57 1.58
C LEU A 245 -9.87 1.74 2.69
N ILE A 246 -8.59 1.48 2.61
CA ILE A 246 -7.85 0.72 3.62
C ILE A 246 -6.92 1.63 4.41
N GLN A 247 -6.68 1.24 5.65
CA GLN A 247 -5.73 1.84 6.56
C GLN A 247 -4.61 0.83 6.82
N VAL A 248 -3.38 1.24 6.55
CA VAL A 248 -2.20 0.37 6.60
C VAL A 248 -1.10 1.06 7.37
N ASP A 249 -0.05 0.33 7.74
CA ASP A 249 1.12 0.93 8.35
C ASP A 249 1.91 1.81 7.35
N ASN A 250 2.88 2.59 7.86
CA ASN A 250 3.67 3.48 7.03
C ASN A 250 4.57 2.76 6.03
N ALA A 251 5.05 1.57 6.38
CA ALA A 251 5.95 0.81 5.52
C ALA A 251 5.17 0.20 4.34
N ALA A 252 4.00 -0.40 4.61
CA ALA A 252 3.14 -0.91 3.55
C ALA A 252 2.56 0.21 2.69
N TYR A 253 2.15 1.34 3.28
CA TYR A 253 1.66 2.48 2.50
C TYR A 253 2.65 2.91 1.40
N LYS A 254 3.93 3.08 1.77
CA LYS A 254 4.97 3.47 0.79
C LYS A 254 5.14 2.41 -0.29
N SER A 255 5.16 1.15 0.10
CA SER A 255 5.34 0.02 -0.83
C SER A 255 4.15 -0.11 -1.80
N ILE A 256 2.93 0.01 -1.29
CA ILE A 256 1.69 -0.06 -2.09
C ILE A 256 1.61 1.12 -3.06
N LEU A 257 1.90 2.34 -2.63
CA LEU A 257 1.87 3.50 -3.52
C LEU A 257 2.99 3.48 -4.57
N HIS A 258 4.17 2.96 -4.21
CA HIS A 258 5.26 2.78 -5.16
C HIS A 258 4.92 1.73 -6.23
N SER A 259 4.28 0.62 -5.82
CA SER A 259 3.73 -0.37 -6.74
C SER A 259 2.61 0.20 -7.61
N GLY A 260 1.76 1.06 -7.04
CA GLY A 260 0.59 1.64 -7.70
C GLY A 260 -0.59 0.66 -7.85
N HIS A 261 -0.43 -0.58 -7.40
CA HIS A 261 -1.41 -1.64 -7.54
C HIS A 261 -1.24 -2.71 -6.45
N LEU A 262 -2.26 -3.55 -6.32
CA LEU A 262 -2.28 -4.74 -5.47
C LEU A 262 -3.25 -5.78 -6.02
N ILE A 263 -3.06 -7.02 -5.62
CA ILE A 263 -3.88 -8.17 -6.05
C ILE A 263 -4.97 -8.43 -5.01
N VAL A 264 -6.22 -8.59 -5.46
CA VAL A 264 -7.35 -9.01 -4.61
C VAL A 264 -8.10 -10.15 -5.29
N GLY A 265 -7.99 -11.36 -4.74
CA GLY A 265 -8.51 -12.56 -5.38
C GLY A 265 -7.74 -12.84 -6.66
N LEU A 266 -8.40 -12.66 -7.81
CA LEU A 266 -7.80 -12.74 -9.15
C LEU A 266 -7.73 -11.38 -9.85
N ASP A 267 -8.17 -10.31 -9.19
CA ASP A 267 -8.21 -8.97 -9.78
C ASP A 267 -6.92 -8.19 -9.50
N TYR A 268 -6.42 -7.51 -10.53
CA TYR A 268 -5.36 -6.51 -10.41
C TYR A 268 -5.98 -5.14 -10.14
N CYS A 269 -5.77 -4.62 -8.94
CA CYS A 269 -6.48 -3.45 -8.43
C CYS A 269 -5.55 -2.24 -8.36
N LEU A 270 -6.05 -1.08 -8.79
CA LEU A 270 -5.29 0.16 -8.73
C LEU A 270 -5.31 0.72 -7.31
N ALA A 271 -4.16 1.22 -6.87
CA ALA A 271 -3.97 1.80 -5.55
C ALA A 271 -3.65 3.28 -5.66
N TYR A 272 -4.38 4.11 -4.91
CA TYR A 272 -4.23 5.56 -4.92
C TYR A 272 -4.04 6.10 -3.51
N ASP A 273 -3.33 7.22 -3.39
CA ASP A 273 -3.28 7.97 -2.14
C ASP A 273 -4.68 8.50 -1.79
N ALA A 274 -5.08 8.27 -0.55
CA ALA A 274 -6.40 8.66 -0.05
C ALA A 274 -6.27 9.74 1.03
N VAL A 275 -6.10 10.98 0.58
CA VAL A 275 -5.98 12.16 1.47
C VAL A 275 -7.35 12.59 2.05
N GLU A 276 -8.44 12.34 1.31
CA GLU A 276 -9.76 12.84 1.65
C GLU A 276 -10.55 11.88 2.51
N VAL A 277 -10.46 12.04 3.83
CA VAL A 277 -11.44 11.48 4.76
C VAL A 277 -11.69 12.46 5.89
N ARG A 278 -12.95 12.87 6.06
CA ARG A 278 -13.37 13.68 7.20
C ARG A 278 -13.45 12.78 8.44
N ARG A 279 -12.76 13.18 9.50
CA ARG A 279 -12.91 12.57 10.84
C ARG A 279 -14.10 13.24 11.50
N CYS A 280 -15.06 12.47 12.02
CA CYS A 280 -16.16 13.05 12.78
C CYS A 280 -15.60 13.59 14.10
N PHE A 281 -15.76 14.88 14.36
CA PHE A 281 -15.27 15.51 15.60
C PHE A 281 -15.96 14.98 16.86
N ASN A 282 -17.16 14.40 16.73
CA ASN A 282 -17.96 13.96 17.88
C ASN A 282 -17.63 12.51 18.30
N CYS A 283 -17.61 11.58 17.34
CA CYS A 283 -17.31 10.18 17.64
C CYS A 283 -15.84 9.79 17.40
N CYS A 284 -15.01 10.68 16.85
CA CYS A 284 -13.63 10.38 16.41
C CYS A 284 -13.51 9.26 15.35
N GLY A 285 -14.64 8.69 14.92
CA GLY A 285 -14.75 7.76 13.80
C GLY A 285 -14.56 8.44 12.45
N PHE A 286 -14.41 7.62 11.42
CA PHE A 286 -14.20 8.09 10.05
C PHE A 286 -15.44 7.82 9.20
N ASN A 287 -15.77 8.74 8.28
CA ASN A 287 -16.88 8.62 7.34
C ASN A 287 -18.31 8.49 7.94
N THR A 288 -18.51 8.76 9.22
CA THR A 288 -19.84 8.96 9.80
C THR A 288 -20.29 10.41 9.59
N TYR A 289 -21.35 10.61 8.79
CA TYR A 289 -22.05 11.90 8.74
C TYR A 289 -22.74 12.15 10.08
N GLN A 290 -22.72 13.40 10.56
CA GLN A 290 -23.21 13.83 11.88
C GLN A 290 -24.66 13.40 12.19
N ASN A 291 -25.45 13.02 11.20
CA ASN A 291 -26.87 12.69 11.37
C ASN A 291 -27.15 11.28 11.92
N ASN A 292 -26.14 10.39 12.05
CA ASN A 292 -26.33 9.00 12.49
C ASN A 292 -25.65 8.64 13.82
N VAL A 293 -25.21 9.61 14.62
CA VAL A 293 -24.41 9.35 15.85
C VAL A 293 -25.27 8.87 17.03
N HIS A 294 -26.58 8.64 16.86
CA HIS A 294 -27.46 8.15 17.93
C HIS A 294 -27.77 6.64 17.89
N SER A 295 -27.08 5.84 17.09
CA SER A 295 -27.32 4.39 17.04
C SER A 295 -26.04 3.57 16.98
N GLU A 296 -25.21 3.66 18.01
CA GLU A 296 -24.24 2.60 18.35
C GLU A 296 -24.85 1.71 19.44
N ASN A 297 -25.71 0.79 18.99
CA ASN A 297 -26.01 -0.49 19.62
C ASN A 297 -26.89 -1.29 18.66
N GLN A 298 -26.30 -1.84 17.60
CA GLN A 298 -26.78 -3.06 16.93
C GLN A 298 -25.78 -3.51 15.86
N LEU A 299 -25.00 -4.53 16.21
CA LEU A 299 -24.31 -5.42 15.28
C LEU A 299 -25.30 -6.47 14.74
N VAL A 300 -25.92 -6.27 13.56
CA VAL A 300 -26.48 -7.36 12.71
C VAL A 300 -26.63 -6.86 11.25
N PRO A 301 -26.38 -7.67 10.20
CA PRO A 301 -26.29 -7.20 8.82
C PRO A 301 -27.63 -7.16 8.07
N GLY A 302 -27.74 -6.18 7.16
CA GLY A 302 -28.63 -6.21 6.00
C GLY A 302 -30.07 -5.78 6.23
N VAL A 303 -30.47 -4.62 5.70
CA VAL A 303 -31.77 -4.39 5.05
C VAL A 303 -31.60 -3.25 4.03
N HIS A 304 -31.89 -3.54 2.76
CA HIS A 304 -32.15 -2.54 1.73
C HIS A 304 -33.28 -1.61 2.16
N ARG A 305 -33.07 -0.29 2.03
CA ARG A 305 -34.19 0.63 1.81
C ARG A 305 -33.93 1.46 0.57
N ASN A 306 -34.70 1.14 -0.46
CA ASN A 306 -35.04 2.06 -1.53
C ASN A 306 -35.70 3.30 -0.92
N ILE A 307 -35.25 4.48 -1.32
CA ILE A 307 -36.06 5.69 -1.25
C ILE A 307 -35.88 6.39 -2.60
N LEU A 308 -37.03 6.75 -3.16
CA LEU A 308 -37.31 7.38 -4.45
C LEU A 308 -36.46 8.62 -4.73
#